data_AF-A0A495Z0X1-F1
#
_entry.id   AF-A0A495Z0X1-F1
#
_cell.length_a   1.000
_cell.length_b   1.000
_cell.length_c   1.000
_cell.angle_alpha   90.00
_cell.angle_beta   90.00
_cell.angle_gamma   90.00
#
_symmetry.space_group_name_H-M   'P 1'
#
loop_
_entity.id
_entity.type
_entity.pdbx_description
1 polymer ?
#
loop_
_entity_poly.entity_id
_entity_poly.type
_entity_poly.pdbx_seq_one_letter_code
_entity_poly.pdbx_strand_id
1 'polypeptide(L)' 'MLVDTGRHISLLFGATDKPDGLSSRITVVIDKAGKIIKLDQQVNARTHGKDLADFFESM' A
#
# COMPACT_ATOMS: atom_id res chain seq x y z
N MET A 1 -7.49 3.60 -12.86
CA MET A 1 -7.89 3.05 -11.54
C MET A 1 -7.97 1.54 -11.67
N LEU A 2 -7.50 0.82 -10.65
CA LEU A 2 -7.67 -0.62 -10.54
C LEU A 2 -8.94 -0.88 -9.70
N VAL A 3 -9.89 -1.64 -10.24
CA VAL A 3 -11.15 -1.92 -9.56
C VAL A 3 -11.03 -3.25 -8.81
N ASP A 4 -10.98 -3.18 -7.48
CA ASP A 4 -10.84 -4.33 -6.57
C ASP A 4 -12.22 -4.79 -6.05
N THR A 5 -13.16 -5.12 -6.95
CA THR A 5 -14.55 -5.47 -6.59
C THR A 5 -14.62 -6.67 -5.63
N GLY A 6 -13.76 -7.68 -5.85
CA GLY A 6 -13.69 -8.88 -5.01
C GLY A 6 -12.81 -8.73 -3.76
N ARG A 7 -12.24 -7.56 -3.52
CA ARG A 7 -11.33 -7.27 -2.39
C ARG A 7 -10.06 -8.13 -2.35
N HIS A 8 -9.72 -8.86 -3.41
CA HIS A 8 -8.56 -9.74 -3.40
C HIS A 8 -7.27 -8.99 -3.13
N ILE A 9 -7.12 -7.78 -3.68
CA ILE A 9 -5.91 -6.96 -3.47
C ILE A 9 -5.91 -6.36 -2.07
N SER A 10 -7.06 -5.84 -1.64
CA SER A 10 -7.21 -5.28 -0.29
C SER A 10 -6.94 -6.32 0.80
N LEU A 11 -7.41 -7.56 0.63
CA LEU A 11 -7.15 -8.68 1.53
C LEU A 11 -5.68 -9.13 1.44
N LEU A 12 -5.14 -9.27 0.22
CA LEU A 12 -3.77 -9.74 -0.01
C LEU A 12 -2.73 -8.83 0.67
N PHE A 13 -2.90 -7.51 0.59
CA PHE A 13 -1.95 -6.55 1.15
C PHE A 13 -2.37 -6.01 2.52
N GLY A 14 -3.43 -6.57 3.12
CA GLY A 14 -3.89 -6.19 4.46
C GLY A 14 -4.42 -4.76 4.56
N ALA A 15 -4.96 -4.21 3.47
CA ALA A 15 -5.74 -2.96 3.53
C ALA A 15 -7.06 -3.17 4.29
N THR A 16 -7.56 -4.39 4.34
CA THR A 16 -8.72 -4.79 5.14
C THR A 16 -8.57 -6.23 5.61
N ASP A 17 -9.17 -6.55 6.74
CA ASP A 17 -9.27 -7.89 7.31
C ASP A 17 -10.63 -8.56 6.99
N LYS A 18 -11.55 -7.81 6.36
CA LYS A 18 -12.93 -8.23 6.13
C LYS A 18 -13.28 -8.18 4.64
N PRO A 19 -13.84 -9.26 4.06
CA PRO A 19 -14.26 -9.28 2.66
C PRO A 19 -15.30 -8.22 2.28
N ASP A 20 -16.07 -7.73 3.25
CA ASP A 20 -17.11 -6.70 3.13
C ASP A 20 -16.70 -5.35 3.79
N GLY A 21 -15.46 -5.26 4.29
CA GLY A 21 -14.95 -4.06 4.97
C GLY A 21 -14.55 -2.92 4.04
N LEU A 22 -14.44 -1.72 4.61
CA LEU A 22 -13.75 -0.61 3.95
C LEU A 22 -12.24 -0.88 3.94
N SER A 23 -11.59 -0.52 2.84
CA SER A 23 -10.12 -0.57 2.74
C SER A 23 -9.51 0.63 3.47
N SER A 24 -8.56 0.36 4.36
CA SER A 24 -7.67 1.35 4.95
C SER A 24 -6.68 1.88 3.91
N ARG A 25 -6.20 3.11 4.11
CA ARG A 25 -5.13 3.66 3.27
C ARG A 25 -3.82 2.96 3.59
N ILE A 26 -3.26 2.29 2.59
CA ILE A 26 -1.96 1.63 2.67
C ILE A 26 -1.10 2.02 1.46
N THR A 27 0.21 1.80 1.58
CA THR A 27 1.17 1.92 0.50
C THR A 27 2.03 0.68 0.43
N VAL A 28 2.11 0.11 -0.77
CA VAL A 28 2.95 -1.05 -1.07
C VAL A 28 3.96 -0.62 -2.14
N VAL A 29 5.25 -0.81 -1.88
CA VAL A 29 6.31 -0.60 -2.88
C VAL A 29 6.85 -1.96 -3.28
N ILE A 30 6.78 -2.25 -4.58
CA ILE A 30 7.22 -3.50 -5.18
C ILE A 30 8.35 -3.18 -6.15
N ASP A 31 9.48 -3.86 -6.01
CA ASP A 31 10.63 -3.69 -6.89
C ASP A 31 10.42 -4.33 -8.27
N LYS A 32 11.40 -4.16 -9.17
CA LYS A 32 11.35 -4.71 -10.53
C LYS A 32 11.36 -6.24 -10.59
N ALA A 33 11.80 -6.92 -9.53
CA ALA A 33 11.79 -8.38 -9.41
C ALA A 33 10.46 -8.90 -8.81
N GLY A 34 9.53 -8.02 -8.46
CA GLY A 34 8.26 -8.38 -7.84
C GLY A 34 8.35 -8.54 -6.31
N LYS A 35 9.45 -8.14 -5.67
CA LYS A 35 9.61 -8.21 -4.23
C LYS A 35 8.96 -7.00 -3.57
N ILE A 36 8.18 -7.22 -2.52
CA ILE A 36 7.69 -6.14 -1.65
C ILE A 36 8.87 -5.61 -0.84
N ILE A 37 9.24 -4.34 -1.07
CA ILE A 37 10.34 -3.66 -0.38
C ILE A 37 9.86 -2.66 0.67
N LYS A 38 8.58 -2.29 0.65
CA LYS A 38 7.93 -1.50 1.69
C LYS A 38 6.44 -1.84 1.75
N LEU A 39 5.93 -2.00 2.97
CA LEU A 39 4.51 -2.03 3.29
C LEU A 39 4.25 -1.02 4.41
N ASP A 40 3.53 0.05 4.10
CA ASP A 40 3.15 1.08 5.05
C ASP A 40 1.64 1.05 5.25
N GLN A 41 1.21 0.72 6.47
CA GLN A 41 -0.20 0.63 6.87
C GLN A 41 -0.68 1.87 7.64
N GLN A 42 0.21 2.83 7.92
CA GLN A 42 -0.10 4.05 8.69
C GLN A 42 0.18 5.30 7.87
N VAL A 43 -0.25 5.28 6.60
CA VAL A 43 0.04 6.33 5.63
C VAL A 43 -0.55 7.67 6.07
N ASN A 44 0.33 8.64 6.33
CA ASN A 44 -0.07 10.03 6.52
C ASN A 44 -0.26 10.72 5.16
N ALA A 45 -1.50 10.93 4.75
CA ALA A 45 -1.81 11.54 3.45
C ALA A 45 -1.23 12.95 3.24
N ARG A 46 -0.89 13.68 4.31
CA ARG A 46 -0.31 15.03 4.18
C ARG A 46 1.16 15.01 3.78
N THR A 47 1.89 13.97 4.18
CA THR A 47 3.35 13.87 3.97
C THR A 47 3.72 12.75 3.01
N HIS A 48 2.77 11.89 2.62
CA HIS A 48 3.03 10.64 1.90
C HIS A 48 3.96 10.76 0.68
N GLY A 49 3.81 11.82 -0.13
CA GLY A 49 4.70 12.03 -1.28
C GLY A 49 6.16 12.27 -0.87
N LYS A 50 6.40 13.06 0.18
CA LYS A 50 7.73 13.28 0.75
C LYS A 50 8.25 12.01 1.42
N ASP A 51 7.41 11.31 2.18
CA ASP A 51 7.80 10.07 2.87
C ASP A 51 8.28 8.99 1.88
N LEU A 52 7.66 8.94 0.70
CA LEU A 52 8.11 8.07 -0.40
C LEU A 52 9.42 8.53 -1.04
N ALA A 53 9.58 9.84 -1.30
CA ALA A 53 10.83 10.37 -1.85
C ALA A 53 12.02 10.09 -0.91
N ASP A 54 11.87 10.43 0.37
CA ASP A 54 12.87 10.20 1.40
C ASP A 54 13.20 8.70 1.53
N PHE A 55 12.19 7.81 1.41
CA PHE A 55 12.42 6.37 1.38
C PHE A 55 13.28 5.94 0.18
N PHE A 56 12.96 6.40 -1.03
CA PHE A 56 13.73 6.05 -2.23
C PHE A 56 15.15 6.62 -2.24
N GLU A 57 15.38 7.78 -1.62
CA GLU A 57 16.72 8.36 -1.45
C GLU A 57 17.58 7.58 -0.42
N SER A 58 16.94 6.89 0.53
CA SER A 58 17.62 6.08 1.55
C SER A 58 18.01 4.66 1.11
N MET A 59 17.61 4.26 -0.10
CA MET A 59 17.83 2.91 -0.66
C MET A 59 19.20 2.70 -1.29
#